data_AF-A0A914W3D6-F1
#
_entry.id   AF-A0A914W3D6-F1
#
_cell.length_a   1.000
_cell.length_b   1.000
_cell.length_c   1.000
_cell.angle_alpha   90.00
_cell.angle_beta   90.00
_cell.angle_gamma   90.00
#
_symmetry.space_group_name_H-M   'P 1'
#
loop_
_entity.id
_entity.type
_entity.pdbx_description
1 polymer ?
#
loop_
_entity_poly.entity_id
_entity_poly.type
_entity_poly.pdbx_seq_one_letter_code
_entity_poly.pdbx_strand_id
1 'polypeptide(L)'
;MDGSPIVTVADFFAEMSSQFPEGSDQIPSDTVVCADLGCEPENPDALFAFLTTRRLLLNLQKEGGDVLQLDGTYKLMYENNTVLTLGISDRHRQLHPIGIAIIGPTETTTAYVKLFRGLQTALRNLGLPEYQPKAVMSDGDSSITGAIAEVFPGTMRFTCYFHMHKQVKVQMSKKGVPKERRRKVLDEIAALQLSPKSLIYQAAAKKLLKRWKEEGLKKFVRYFRRIWMVGPLHNWFKGALPGSASTNNGLESLHGRIKTHYTLRRRMLIKSFIALCSRMLTDWSRQEVEDRQFESSPPRPKTRHGS
;
A
#
# COMPACT_ATOMS: atom_id res chain seq x y z
N MET A 1 9.17 24.36 -39.11
CA MET A 1 9.36 24.18 -37.65
C MET A 1 8.00 24.40 -37.03
N ASP A 2 7.39 23.32 -36.57
CA ASP A 2 6.12 23.32 -35.86
C ASP A 2 6.32 24.09 -34.54
N GLY A 3 5.63 25.22 -34.41
CA GLY A 3 5.67 26.13 -33.26
C GLY A 3 4.72 25.74 -32.14
N SER A 4 4.52 24.44 -31.90
CA SER A 4 3.78 23.98 -30.74
C SER A 4 4.47 24.46 -29.45
N PRO A 5 3.76 25.14 -28.53
CA PRO A 5 4.35 25.64 -27.30
C PRO A 5 4.92 24.48 -26.48
N ILE A 6 6.12 24.69 -25.90
CA ILE A 6 6.69 23.77 -24.91
C ILE A 6 5.82 23.90 -23.66
N VAL A 7 4.80 23.03 -23.54
CA VAL A 7 4.04 22.89 -22.30
C VAL A 7 4.97 22.27 -21.27
N THR A 8 5.37 23.04 -20.26
CA THR A 8 6.21 22.50 -19.20
C THR A 8 5.40 21.51 -18.36
N VAL A 9 6.10 20.63 -17.64
CA VAL A 9 5.45 19.72 -16.69
C VAL A 9 4.60 20.53 -15.69
N ALA A 10 5.09 21.69 -15.24
CA ALA A 10 4.35 22.61 -14.38
C ALA A 10 3.07 23.16 -15.04
N ASP A 11 3.09 23.47 -16.34
CA ASP A 11 1.90 23.99 -17.06
C ASP A 11 0.83 22.91 -17.24
N PHE A 12 1.23 21.69 -17.63
CA PHE A 12 0.32 20.53 -17.69
C PHE A 12 -0.35 20.27 -16.33
N PHE A 13 0.39 20.51 -15.26
CA PHE A 13 -0.06 20.31 -13.90
C PHE A 13 -0.90 21.46 -13.34
N ALA A 14 -0.59 22.70 -13.71
CA ALA A 14 -1.45 23.86 -13.43
C ALA A 14 -2.80 23.74 -14.15
N GLU A 15 -2.81 23.21 -15.38
CA GLU A 15 -4.02 22.90 -16.14
C GLU A 15 -4.85 21.79 -15.46
N MET A 16 -4.21 20.75 -14.91
CA MET A 16 -4.94 19.74 -14.13
C MET A 16 -5.52 20.33 -12.83
N SER A 17 -4.79 21.21 -12.15
CA SER A 17 -5.22 21.87 -10.92
C SER A 17 -6.29 22.95 -11.12
N SER A 18 -6.35 23.57 -12.31
CA SER A 18 -7.34 24.62 -12.63
C SER A 18 -8.72 24.08 -13.02
N GLN A 19 -8.84 22.76 -13.25
CA GLN A 19 -10.12 22.09 -13.54
C GLN A 19 -11.03 21.93 -12.30
N PHE A 20 -10.67 22.53 -11.17
CA PHE A 20 -11.36 22.36 -9.88
C PHE A 20 -12.02 23.67 -9.41
N PRO A 21 -13.26 23.98 -9.84
CA PRO A 21 -14.02 25.07 -9.24
C PRO A 21 -14.40 24.74 -7.79
N GLU A 22 -14.41 25.74 -6.92
CA GLU A 22 -14.90 25.62 -5.54
C GLU A 22 -16.39 25.24 -5.54
N GLY A 23 -16.73 24.03 -5.05
CA GLY A 23 -18.11 23.54 -4.94
C GLY A 23 -18.25 22.07 -5.36
N SER A 24 -18.36 21.16 -4.38
CA SER A 24 -18.23 19.70 -4.58
C SER A 24 -19.43 18.98 -5.22
N ASP A 25 -20.58 19.63 -5.34
CA ASP A 25 -21.84 18.92 -5.60
C ASP A 25 -22.19 18.77 -7.09
N GLN A 26 -21.49 19.48 -7.98
CA GLN A 26 -21.72 19.40 -9.44
C GLN A 26 -20.70 18.51 -10.18
N ILE A 27 -19.61 18.10 -9.53
CA ILE A 27 -18.56 17.29 -10.15
C ILE A 27 -18.93 15.80 -10.04
N PRO A 28 -18.98 15.04 -11.15
CA PRO A 28 -19.20 13.59 -11.12
C PRO A 28 -18.24 12.91 -10.14
N SER A 29 -18.74 11.99 -9.31
CA SER A 29 -17.92 11.42 -8.23
C SER A 29 -16.76 10.53 -8.72
N ASP A 30 -16.76 10.12 -9.99
CA ASP A 30 -15.67 9.40 -10.67
C ASP A 30 -14.66 10.31 -11.38
N THR A 31 -14.85 11.63 -11.30
CA THR A 31 -13.86 12.60 -11.74
C THR A 31 -12.60 12.48 -10.90
N VAL A 32 -11.47 12.47 -11.60
CA VAL A 32 -10.15 12.37 -10.99
C VAL A 32 -9.78 13.71 -10.38
N VAL A 33 -9.28 13.66 -9.15
CA VAL A 33 -8.84 14.81 -8.37
C VAL A 33 -7.34 14.66 -8.14
N CYS A 34 -6.58 15.69 -8.49
CA CYS A 34 -5.19 15.85 -8.06
C CYS A 34 -5.19 16.64 -6.76
N ALA A 35 -4.92 15.97 -5.64
CA ALA A 35 -5.10 16.57 -4.32
C ALA A 35 -3.83 17.22 -3.76
N ASP A 36 -2.67 16.82 -4.25
CA ASP A 36 -1.39 17.46 -3.95
C ASP A 36 -0.43 17.23 -5.11
N LEU A 37 0.32 18.27 -5.44
CA LEU A 37 1.15 18.36 -6.62
C LEU A 37 2.29 19.34 -6.39
N GLY A 38 3.50 18.90 -6.70
CA GLY A 38 4.68 19.75 -6.64
C GLY A 38 5.94 18.91 -6.65
N CYS A 39 6.98 19.39 -5.98
CA CYS A 39 8.23 18.66 -5.90
C CYS A 39 8.36 17.94 -4.54
N GLU A 40 9.22 16.93 -4.48
CA GLU A 40 9.56 16.31 -3.21
C GLU A 40 10.35 17.30 -2.34
N PRO A 41 10.10 17.36 -1.02
CA PRO A 41 10.78 18.34 -0.16
C PRO A 41 12.30 18.19 -0.13
N GLU A 42 12.80 16.96 -0.30
CA GLU A 42 14.23 16.64 -0.28
C GLU A 42 14.86 16.62 -1.68
N ASN A 43 14.04 16.66 -2.73
CA ASN A 43 14.49 16.69 -4.11
C ASN A 43 13.55 17.58 -4.94
N PRO A 44 13.88 18.88 -5.09
CA PRO A 44 13.08 19.84 -5.85
C PRO A 44 12.91 19.47 -7.33
N ASP A 45 13.72 18.55 -7.86
CA ASP A 45 13.60 18.07 -9.24
C ASP A 45 12.73 16.80 -9.35
N ALA A 46 12.38 16.18 -8.22
CA ALA A 46 11.52 15.00 -8.20
C ALA A 46 10.05 15.41 -8.09
N LEU A 47 9.26 14.97 -9.07
CA LEU A 47 7.81 15.12 -9.04
C LEU A 47 7.19 14.38 -7.85
N PHE A 48 6.25 15.05 -7.19
CA PHE A 48 5.21 14.45 -6.39
C PHE A 48 3.83 14.78 -6.97
N ALA A 49 2.98 13.77 -7.13
CA ALA A 49 1.56 13.95 -7.43
C ALA A 49 0.72 12.89 -6.70
N PHE A 50 -0.38 13.28 -6.06
CA PHE A 50 -1.38 12.34 -5.51
C PHE A 50 -2.72 12.52 -6.21
N LEU A 51 -3.21 11.43 -6.81
CA LEU A 51 -4.41 11.36 -7.64
C LEU A 51 -5.43 10.39 -7.02
N THR A 52 -6.69 10.78 -6.99
CA THR A 52 -7.82 9.99 -6.46
C THR A 52 -9.14 10.36 -7.15
N THR A 53 -10.28 9.86 -6.70
CA THR A 53 -11.62 10.37 -7.07
C THR A 53 -12.46 10.55 -5.81
N ARG A 54 -13.48 11.43 -5.87
CA ARG A 54 -14.38 11.64 -4.73
C ARG A 54 -15.04 10.35 -4.26
N ARG A 55 -15.45 9.48 -5.20
CA ARG A 55 -16.09 8.20 -4.86
C ARG A 55 -15.15 7.25 -4.13
N LEU A 56 -13.89 7.15 -4.55
CA LEU A 56 -12.92 6.29 -3.86
C LEU A 56 -12.70 6.75 -2.40
N LEU A 57 -12.66 8.06 -2.16
CA LEU A 57 -12.56 8.61 -0.81
C LEU A 57 -13.86 8.53 -0.01
N LEU A 58 -15.02 8.52 -0.66
CA LEU A 58 -16.29 8.17 0.01
C LEU A 58 -16.32 6.70 0.43
N ASN A 59 -15.76 5.80 -0.39
CA ASN A 59 -15.68 4.37 -0.07
C ASN A 59 -14.75 4.11 1.11
N LEU A 60 -13.65 4.86 1.21
CA LEU A 60 -12.77 4.89 2.39
C LEU A 60 -13.57 5.07 3.69
N GLN A 61 -14.53 5.99 3.71
CA GLN A 61 -15.36 6.32 4.87
C GLN A 61 -16.42 5.26 5.18
N LYS A 62 -16.87 4.51 4.17
CA LYS A 62 -18.00 3.57 4.31
C LYS A 62 -17.58 2.15 4.69
N GLU A 63 -16.43 1.65 4.22
CA GLU A 63 -16.27 0.18 4.03
C GLU A 63 -15.10 -0.52 4.72
N GLY A 64 -14.08 0.20 5.17
CA GLY A 64 -12.86 -0.52 5.58
C GLY A 64 -11.71 0.35 6.05
N GLY A 65 -12.00 1.57 6.50
CA GLY A 65 -11.00 2.53 6.95
C GLY A 65 -10.16 2.12 8.17
N ASP A 66 -10.35 0.90 8.70
CA ASP A 66 -9.53 0.41 9.80
C ASP A 66 -8.12 0.04 9.35
N VAL A 67 -7.95 -0.46 8.12
CA VAL A 67 -6.66 -0.93 7.62
C VAL A 67 -6.34 -0.28 6.28
N LEU A 68 -5.45 0.70 6.32
CA LEU A 68 -4.83 1.27 5.14
C LEU A 68 -3.74 0.32 4.64
N GLN A 69 -3.71 0.04 3.34
CA GLN A 69 -2.62 -0.67 2.68
C GLN A 69 -1.83 0.30 1.80
N LEU A 70 -0.51 0.12 1.78
CA LEU A 70 0.42 0.86 0.94
C LEU A 70 1.40 -0.13 0.32
N ASP A 71 1.68 0.04 -0.98
CA ASP A 71 2.77 -0.66 -1.64
C ASP A 71 3.26 0.14 -2.86
N GLY A 72 4.54 -0.03 -3.18
CA GLY A 72 5.20 0.63 -4.28
C GLY A 72 5.35 -0.27 -5.49
N THR A 73 5.25 0.31 -6.68
CA THR A 73 5.48 -0.40 -7.93
C THR A 73 6.38 0.37 -8.86
N TYR A 74 7.23 -0.38 -9.56
CA TYR A 74 8.37 0.15 -10.30
C TYR A 74 8.30 -0.20 -11.79
N LYS A 75 9.19 0.42 -12.56
CA LYS A 75 9.40 0.18 -14.00
C LYS A 75 8.17 0.51 -14.86
N LEU A 76 7.38 1.49 -14.44
CA LEU A 76 6.25 2.02 -15.21
C LEU A 76 6.65 3.25 -16.04
N MET A 77 7.65 4.01 -15.58
CA MET A 77 8.14 5.23 -16.23
C MET A 77 9.62 5.13 -16.61
N TYR A 78 10.07 5.97 -17.53
CA TYR A 78 11.49 6.02 -17.96
C TYR A 78 12.39 6.69 -16.92
N GLU A 79 11.83 7.67 -16.22
CA GLU A 79 12.44 8.52 -15.20
C GLU A 79 12.65 7.79 -13.85
N ASN A 80 12.27 6.50 -13.79
CA ASN A 80 12.38 5.63 -12.62
C ASN A 80 11.64 6.14 -11.36
N ASN A 81 10.69 7.05 -11.52
CA ASN A 81 9.72 7.41 -10.48
C ASN A 81 9.02 6.16 -9.94
N THR A 82 8.74 6.19 -8.64
CA THR A 82 7.99 5.14 -7.96
C THR A 82 6.50 5.49 -7.98
N VAL A 83 5.67 4.49 -8.26
CA VAL A 83 4.22 4.62 -8.18
C VAL A 83 3.76 3.93 -6.91
N LEU A 84 3.29 4.72 -5.96
CA LEU A 84 2.71 4.23 -4.71
C LEU A 84 1.19 4.11 -4.89
N THR A 85 0.64 2.99 -4.45
CA THR A 85 -0.82 2.80 -4.44
C THR A 85 -1.32 2.70 -3.02
N LEU A 86 -2.38 3.45 -2.71
CA LEU A 86 -3.12 3.32 -1.47
C LEU A 86 -4.39 2.52 -1.72
N GLY A 87 -4.74 1.67 -0.76
CA GLY A 87 -6.04 1.00 -0.75
C GLY A 87 -6.46 0.66 0.67
N ILE A 88 -7.71 0.25 0.86
CA ILE A 88 -8.21 -0.27 2.13
C ILE A 88 -8.63 -1.71 1.99
N SER A 89 -8.66 -2.42 3.11
CA SER A 89 -9.29 -3.73 3.17
C SER A 89 -10.67 -3.65 3.76
N ASP A 90 -11.65 -4.22 3.06
CA ASP A 90 -12.97 -4.48 3.64
C ASP A 90 -12.90 -5.61 4.69
N ARG A 91 -14.06 -5.91 5.29
CA ARG A 91 -14.21 -7.02 6.26
C ARG A 91 -14.04 -8.41 5.64
N HIS A 92 -14.15 -8.52 4.31
CA HIS A 92 -13.92 -9.76 3.57
C HIS A 92 -12.45 -9.92 3.14
N ARG A 93 -11.59 -8.95 3.48
CA ARG A 93 -10.16 -8.87 3.13
C ARG A 93 -9.90 -8.62 1.63
N GLN A 94 -10.89 -8.07 0.93
CA GLN A 94 -10.75 -7.55 -0.43
C GLN A 94 -10.09 -6.18 -0.40
N LEU A 95 -9.31 -5.86 -1.42
CA LEU A 95 -8.66 -4.56 -1.54
C LEU A 95 -9.54 -3.61 -2.35
N HIS A 96 -9.77 -2.42 -1.83
CA HIS A 96 -10.38 -1.30 -2.54
C HIS A 96 -9.33 -0.19 -2.72
N PRO A 97 -8.84 0.05 -3.94
CA PRO A 97 -7.88 1.12 -4.20
C PRO A 97 -8.50 2.48 -3.89
N ILE A 98 -7.76 3.37 -3.22
CA ILE A 98 -8.25 4.72 -2.87
C ILE A 98 -7.45 5.85 -3.52
N GLY A 99 -6.30 5.56 -4.11
CA GLY A 99 -5.50 6.57 -4.80
C GLY A 99 -4.15 6.06 -5.29
N ILE A 100 -3.52 6.87 -6.13
CA ILE A 100 -2.18 6.65 -6.66
C ILE A 100 -1.35 7.88 -6.35
N ALA A 101 -0.12 7.68 -5.89
CA ALA A 101 0.90 8.71 -5.93
C ALA A 101 2.02 8.35 -6.89
N ILE A 102 2.54 9.38 -7.54
CA ILE A 102 3.79 9.35 -8.28
C ILE A 102 4.78 10.15 -7.44
N ILE A 103 5.86 9.49 -7.04
CA ILE A 103 6.93 10.10 -6.25
C ILE A 103 8.25 9.95 -7.01
N GLY A 104 9.28 10.63 -6.55
CA GLY A 104 10.65 10.51 -7.03
C GLY A 104 11.20 9.07 -6.96
N PRO A 105 12.42 8.86 -7.46
CA PRO A 105 13.04 7.54 -7.45
C PRO A 105 13.45 7.07 -6.03
N THR A 106 13.43 7.96 -5.03
CA THR A 106 13.91 7.65 -3.68
C THR A 106 12.76 7.67 -2.68
N GLU A 107 12.45 6.52 -2.11
CA GLU A 107 11.40 6.34 -1.12
C GLU A 107 11.90 6.73 0.29
N THR A 108 11.64 7.97 0.70
CA THR A 108 12.03 8.49 2.03
C THR A 108 10.83 8.65 2.96
N THR A 109 11.10 8.81 4.26
CA THR A 109 10.06 9.15 5.25
C THR A 109 9.27 10.36 4.79
N THR A 110 9.95 11.39 4.31
CA THR A 110 9.35 12.64 3.85
C THR A 110 8.44 12.43 2.63
N ALA A 111 8.83 11.57 1.69
CA ALA A 111 7.96 11.21 0.55
C ALA A 111 6.66 10.52 1.01
N TYR A 112 6.74 9.60 1.98
CA TYR A 112 5.56 8.95 2.54
C TYR A 112 4.72 9.89 3.42
N VAL A 113 5.34 10.83 4.15
CA VAL A 113 4.61 11.89 4.87
C VAL A 113 3.81 12.73 3.88
N LYS A 114 4.42 13.12 2.76
CA LYS A 114 3.74 13.87 1.70
C LYS A 114 2.59 13.07 1.08
N LEU A 115 2.77 11.77 0.83
CA LEU A 115 1.68 10.87 0.43
C LEU A 115 0.49 10.90 1.41
N PHE A 116 0.75 10.69 2.69
CA PHE A 116 -0.32 10.63 3.69
C PHE A 116 -0.99 12.00 3.92
N ARG A 117 -0.23 13.09 3.87
CA ARG A 117 -0.78 14.45 3.89
C ARG A 117 -1.60 14.75 2.64
N GLY A 118 -1.17 14.30 1.47
CA GLY A 118 -1.94 14.40 0.22
C GLY A 118 -3.31 13.74 0.33
N LEU A 119 -3.40 12.58 0.99
CA LEU A 119 -4.68 11.94 1.32
C LEU A 119 -5.56 12.82 2.23
N GLN A 120 -4.99 13.39 3.30
CA GLN A 120 -5.73 14.30 4.19
C GLN A 120 -6.21 15.57 3.48
N THR A 121 -5.37 16.15 2.62
CA THR A 121 -5.71 17.30 1.78
C THR A 121 -6.85 16.95 0.83
N ALA A 122 -6.82 15.77 0.20
CA ALA A 122 -7.89 15.30 -0.68
C ALA A 122 -9.23 15.22 0.05
N LEU A 123 -9.23 14.63 1.25
CA LEU A 123 -10.43 14.53 2.09
C LEU A 123 -10.97 15.91 2.46
N ARG A 124 -10.09 16.81 2.92
CA ARG A 124 -10.44 18.19 3.30
C ARG A 124 -11.05 18.98 2.14
N ASN A 125 -10.41 18.94 0.97
CA ASN A 125 -10.86 19.67 -0.22
C ASN A 125 -12.24 19.20 -0.70
N LEU A 126 -12.61 17.94 -0.40
CA LEU A 126 -13.90 17.36 -0.74
C LEU A 126 -14.94 17.47 0.38
N GLY A 127 -14.62 18.17 1.48
CA GLY A 127 -15.48 18.30 2.65
C GLY A 127 -15.73 16.98 3.38
N LEU A 128 -14.80 16.02 3.27
CA LEU A 128 -14.87 14.72 3.92
C LEU A 128 -14.11 14.73 5.26
N PRO A 129 -14.51 13.92 6.25
CA PRO A 129 -13.81 13.81 7.52
C PRO A 129 -12.34 13.40 7.34
N GLU A 130 -11.47 13.91 8.21
CA GLU A 130 -10.08 13.45 8.29
C GLU A 130 -10.02 11.95 8.57
N TYR A 131 -9.02 11.29 8.01
CA TYR A 131 -8.88 9.84 8.09
C TYR A 131 -7.82 9.44 9.10
N GLN A 132 -8.17 8.49 9.99
CA GLN A 132 -7.25 7.94 10.97
C GLN A 132 -7.38 6.40 10.99
N PRO A 133 -6.47 5.65 10.33
CA PRO A 133 -6.53 4.20 10.29
C PRO A 133 -6.15 3.58 11.64
N LYS A 134 -6.74 2.44 11.99
CA LYS A 134 -6.28 1.63 13.13
C LYS A 134 -4.92 1.00 12.86
N ALA A 135 -4.68 0.59 11.62
CA ALA A 135 -3.41 0.02 11.19
C ALA A 135 -3.05 0.40 9.76
N VAL A 136 -1.74 0.46 9.48
CA VAL A 136 -1.19 0.61 8.12
C VAL A 136 -0.36 -0.62 7.76
N MET A 137 -0.86 -1.37 6.78
CA MET A 137 -0.17 -2.52 6.20
C MET A 137 0.72 -2.10 5.04
N SER A 138 2.02 -2.35 5.15
CA SER A 138 2.91 -2.31 3.97
C SER A 138 4.15 -3.17 4.19
N ASP A 139 5.19 -2.95 3.41
CA ASP A 139 6.42 -3.73 3.42
C ASP A 139 7.28 -3.56 4.71
N GLY A 140 8.55 -3.96 4.65
CA GLY A 140 9.46 -3.91 5.80
C GLY A 140 10.22 -2.59 5.95
N ASP A 141 9.81 -1.48 5.32
CA ASP A 141 10.59 -0.24 5.33
C ASP A 141 10.38 0.60 6.61
N SER A 142 11.48 1.11 7.18
CA SER A 142 11.46 1.98 8.35
C SER A 142 10.97 3.40 8.03
N SER A 143 11.17 3.87 6.79
CA SER A 143 10.71 5.17 6.31
C SER A 143 9.19 5.31 6.41
N ILE A 144 8.47 4.25 6.08
CA ILE A 144 7.01 4.20 6.23
C ILE A 144 6.61 4.26 7.71
N THR A 145 7.39 3.61 8.59
CA THR A 145 7.11 3.64 10.03
C THR A 145 7.21 5.06 10.59
N GLY A 146 8.24 5.83 10.16
CA GLY A 146 8.38 7.23 10.55
C GLY A 146 7.20 8.08 10.07
N ALA A 147 6.79 7.90 8.81
CA ALA A 147 5.68 8.66 8.23
C ALA A 147 4.33 8.35 8.89
N ILE A 148 4.08 7.09 9.26
CA ILE A 148 2.87 6.71 10.01
C ILE A 148 2.87 7.41 11.37
N ALA A 149 3.99 7.39 12.10
CA ALA A 149 4.06 8.00 13.42
C ALA A 149 3.82 9.52 13.39
N GLU A 150 4.26 10.17 12.30
CA GLU A 150 4.08 11.61 12.11
C GLU A 150 2.66 11.99 11.70
N VAL A 151 2.07 11.29 10.72
CA VAL A 151 0.79 11.70 10.12
C VAL A 151 -0.41 11.03 10.78
N PHE A 152 -0.24 9.81 11.31
CA PHE A 152 -1.30 9.02 11.93
C PHE A 152 -0.87 8.56 13.34
N PRO A 153 -0.80 9.48 14.31
CA PRO A 153 -0.36 9.13 15.66
C PRO A 153 -1.25 8.05 16.29
N GLY A 154 -0.62 7.04 16.91
CA GLY A 154 -1.33 5.91 17.52
C GLY A 154 -1.74 4.79 16.55
N THR A 155 -1.57 4.96 15.24
CA THR A 155 -1.82 3.89 14.26
C THR A 155 -0.79 2.78 14.37
N MET A 156 -1.26 1.54 14.32
CA MET A 156 -0.39 0.37 14.32
C MET A 156 0.33 0.22 12.98
N ARG A 157 1.67 0.15 13.01
CA ARG A 157 2.45 -0.40 11.90
C ARG A 157 2.20 -1.90 11.78
N PHE A 158 1.59 -2.36 10.69
CA PHE A 158 1.41 -3.78 10.39
C PHE A 158 2.29 -4.17 9.19
N THR A 159 3.18 -5.14 9.37
CA THR A 159 4.15 -5.52 8.34
C THR A 159 3.62 -6.72 7.55
N CYS A 160 3.60 -6.58 6.22
CA CYS A 160 3.22 -7.64 5.31
C CYS A 160 4.11 -8.87 5.50
N TYR A 161 3.50 -10.02 5.79
CA TYR A 161 4.22 -11.25 6.05
C TYR A 161 5.06 -11.71 4.86
N PHE A 162 4.58 -11.52 3.63
CA PHE A 162 5.33 -11.88 2.42
C PHE A 162 6.66 -11.11 2.32
N HIS A 163 6.59 -9.79 2.54
CA HIS A 163 7.76 -8.92 2.53
C HIS A 163 8.74 -9.24 3.68
N MET A 164 8.21 -9.46 4.89
CA MET A 164 9.02 -9.93 6.03
C MET A 164 9.74 -11.25 5.70
N HIS A 165 9.01 -12.24 5.19
CA HIS A 165 9.54 -13.55 4.84
C HIS A 165 10.64 -13.45 3.77
N LYS A 166 10.45 -12.62 2.74
CA LYS A 166 11.45 -12.33 1.70
C LYS A 166 12.72 -11.72 2.31
N GLN A 167 12.58 -10.74 3.21
CA GLN A 167 13.71 -10.10 3.87
C GLN A 167 14.46 -11.05 4.80
N VAL A 168 13.74 -11.88 5.58
CA VAL A 168 14.34 -12.95 6.38
C VAL A 168 15.16 -13.88 5.51
N LYS A 169 14.60 -14.38 4.40
CA LYS A 169 15.30 -15.30 3.48
C LYS A 169 16.62 -14.71 2.97
N VAL A 170 16.64 -13.42 2.63
CA VAL A 170 17.87 -12.70 2.21
C VAL A 170 18.88 -12.59 3.35
N GLN A 171 18.42 -12.35 4.58
CA GLN A 171 19.30 -12.17 5.74
C GLN A 171 19.84 -13.51 6.29
N MET A 172 19.18 -14.64 6.04
CA MET A 172 19.63 -15.94 6.52
C MET A 172 21.07 -16.27 6.11
N SER A 173 21.44 -16.06 4.84
CA SER A 173 22.82 -16.26 4.40
C SER A 173 23.79 -15.29 5.07
N LYS A 174 23.44 -14.00 5.09
CA LYS A 174 24.24 -12.91 5.67
C LYS A 174 24.45 -13.07 7.18
N LYS A 175 23.54 -13.75 7.88
CA LYS A 175 23.59 -14.03 9.32
C LYS A 175 24.07 -15.44 9.67
N GLY A 176 24.60 -16.17 8.68
CA GLY A 176 25.27 -17.45 8.91
C GLY A 176 24.32 -18.62 9.18
N VAL A 177 23.10 -18.59 8.64
CA VAL A 177 22.20 -19.75 8.68
C VAL A 177 22.60 -20.74 7.56
N PRO A 178 23.00 -21.98 7.91
CA PRO A 178 23.40 -23.00 6.95
C PRO A 178 22.27 -23.35 5.97
N LYS A 179 22.61 -23.70 4.72
CA LYS A 179 21.65 -23.87 3.62
C LYS A 179 20.60 -24.94 3.95
N GLU A 180 21.05 -26.07 4.47
CA GLU A 180 20.28 -27.22 4.93
C GLU A 180 19.31 -26.88 6.09
N ARG A 181 19.66 -25.89 6.91
CA ARG A 181 18.82 -25.43 8.02
C ARG A 181 17.76 -24.42 7.60
N ARG A 182 17.91 -23.76 6.45
CA ARG A 182 17.05 -22.62 6.09
C ARG A 182 15.58 -22.99 5.94
N ARG A 183 15.28 -24.14 5.33
CA ARG A 183 13.89 -24.59 5.16
C ARG A 183 13.19 -24.71 6.52
N LYS A 184 13.81 -25.45 7.45
CA LYS A 184 13.28 -25.67 8.80
C LYS A 184 13.02 -24.35 9.55
N VAL A 185 13.98 -23.42 9.50
CA VAL A 185 13.82 -22.11 10.18
C VAL A 185 12.66 -21.31 9.56
N LEU A 186 12.48 -21.37 8.23
CA LEU A 186 11.35 -20.70 7.58
C LEU A 186 10.01 -21.35 7.94
N ASP A 187 9.95 -22.69 8.04
CA ASP A 187 8.73 -23.41 8.44
C ASP A 187 8.35 -23.07 9.89
N GLU A 188 9.33 -22.92 10.78
CA GLU A 188 9.13 -22.48 12.17
C GLU A 188 8.65 -21.02 12.25
N ILE A 189 9.12 -20.15 11.36
CA ILE A 189 8.62 -18.76 11.22
C ILE A 189 7.19 -18.75 10.68
N ALA A 190 6.87 -19.62 9.72
CA ALA A 190 5.51 -19.78 9.23
C ALA A 190 4.56 -20.24 10.33
N ALA A 191 5.01 -21.14 11.21
CA ALA A 191 4.23 -21.52 12.39
C ALA A 191 4.02 -20.34 13.35
N LEU A 192 5.04 -19.49 13.57
CA LEU A 192 4.89 -18.26 14.37
C LEU A 192 3.87 -17.30 13.77
N GLN A 193 3.85 -17.16 12.44
CA GLN A 193 2.92 -16.28 11.72
C GLN A 193 1.46 -16.59 12.07
N LEU A 194 1.14 -17.88 12.26
CA LEU A 194 -0.20 -18.36 12.55
C LEU A 194 -0.65 -18.13 14.00
N SER A 195 0.22 -17.56 14.85
CA SER A 195 -0.11 -17.30 16.27
C SER A 195 -1.35 -16.41 16.38
N PRO A 196 -2.40 -16.83 17.13
CA PRO A 196 -3.67 -16.11 17.15
C PRO A 196 -3.70 -14.96 18.17
N LYS A 197 -2.74 -14.91 19.09
CA LYS A 197 -2.63 -13.87 20.13
C LYS A 197 -1.17 -13.50 20.38
N SER A 198 -0.92 -12.26 20.76
CA SER A 198 0.42 -11.75 21.08
C SER A 198 1.12 -12.54 22.19
N LEU A 199 0.40 -12.99 23.22
CA LEU A 199 0.98 -13.79 24.31
C LEU A 199 1.53 -15.14 23.79
N ILE A 200 0.76 -15.82 22.95
CA ILE A 200 1.14 -17.11 22.35
C ILE A 200 2.34 -16.89 21.42
N TYR A 201 2.29 -15.86 20.57
CA TYR A 201 3.39 -15.47 19.71
C TYR A 201 4.68 -15.24 20.52
N GLN A 202 4.62 -14.44 21.58
CA GLN A 202 5.80 -14.12 22.38
C GLN A 202 6.38 -15.35 23.07
N ALA A 203 5.55 -16.23 23.64
CA ALA A 203 6.01 -17.46 24.26
C ALA A 203 6.68 -18.40 23.25
N ALA A 204 6.04 -18.63 22.11
CA ALA A 204 6.57 -19.47 21.03
C ALA A 204 7.87 -18.89 20.45
N ALA A 205 7.91 -17.59 20.17
CA ALA A 205 9.08 -16.91 19.63
C ALA A 205 10.26 -16.97 20.61
N LYS A 206 10.05 -16.74 21.91
CA LYS A 206 11.09 -16.87 22.94
C LYS A 206 11.68 -18.28 22.96
N LYS A 207 10.83 -19.32 22.91
CA LYS A 207 11.26 -20.72 22.89
C LYS A 207 12.08 -21.05 21.62
N LEU A 208 11.62 -20.60 20.46
CA LEU A 208 12.33 -20.79 19.19
C LEU A 208 13.68 -20.07 19.16
N LEU A 209 13.73 -18.80 19.58
CA LEU A 209 14.97 -18.03 19.63
C LEU A 209 16.00 -18.65 20.58
N LYS A 210 15.57 -19.22 21.71
CA LYS A 210 16.45 -19.97 22.62
C LYS A 210 17.05 -21.19 21.92
N ARG A 211 16.23 -22.01 21.28
CA ARG A 211 16.68 -23.20 20.55
C ARG A 211 17.63 -22.85 19.40
N TRP A 212 17.29 -21.87 18.56
CA TRP A 212 18.17 -21.43 17.48
C TRP A 212 19.51 -20.91 17.98
N LYS A 213 19.54 -20.29 19.17
CA LYS A 213 20.79 -19.82 19.79
C LYS A 213 21.67 -20.99 20.23
N GLU A 214 21.07 -22.03 20.81
CA GLU A 214 21.74 -23.28 21.22
C GLU A 214 22.28 -24.05 19.99
N GLU A 215 21.55 -24.02 18.88
CA GLU A 215 21.97 -24.57 17.58
C GLU A 215 23.00 -23.70 16.84
N GLY A 216 23.60 -22.71 17.51
CA GLY A 216 24.69 -21.90 16.96
C GLY A 216 24.26 -20.70 16.10
N LEU A 217 22.96 -20.45 15.90
CA LEU A 217 22.44 -19.37 15.03
C LEU A 217 22.43 -17.99 15.71
N LYS A 218 23.43 -17.68 16.55
CA LYS A 218 23.47 -16.49 17.42
C LYS A 218 23.29 -15.16 16.66
N LYS A 219 23.92 -15.01 15.50
CA LYS A 219 23.82 -13.80 14.66
C LYS A 219 22.41 -13.63 14.09
N PHE A 220 21.79 -14.73 13.65
CA PHE A 220 20.42 -14.73 13.14
C PHE A 220 19.41 -14.43 14.25
N VAL A 221 19.55 -15.05 15.43
CA VAL A 221 18.70 -14.78 16.61
C VAL A 221 18.74 -13.30 17.00
N ARG A 222 19.94 -12.69 17.04
CA ARG A 222 20.08 -11.26 17.34
C ARG A 222 19.36 -10.39 16.31
N TYR A 223 19.52 -10.71 15.03
CA TYR A 223 18.82 -10.03 13.94
C TYR A 223 17.30 -10.18 14.08
N PHE A 224 16.80 -11.40 14.21
CA PHE A 224 15.38 -11.69 14.21
C PHE A 224 14.68 -11.04 15.39
N ARG A 225 15.27 -11.17 16.60
CA ARG A 225 14.74 -10.52 17.80
C ARG A 225 14.63 -9.01 17.60
N ARG A 226 15.72 -8.37 17.15
CA ARG A 226 15.81 -6.91 17.04
C ARG A 226 14.77 -6.32 16.08
N ILE A 227 14.54 -6.96 14.94
CA ILE A 227 13.66 -6.41 13.90
C ILE A 227 12.23 -6.90 14.07
N TRP A 228 12.04 -8.22 14.20
CA TRP A 228 10.75 -8.88 14.04
C TRP A 228 10.05 -9.21 15.36
N MET A 229 10.70 -9.04 16.51
CA MET A 229 10.10 -9.37 17.81
C MET A 229 9.94 -8.15 18.73
N VAL A 230 10.94 -7.27 18.78
CA VAL A 230 10.93 -6.08 19.65
C VAL A 230 11.02 -4.76 18.88
N GLY A 231 11.34 -4.83 17.59
CA GLY A 231 11.50 -3.66 16.73
C GLY A 231 10.16 -3.10 16.25
N PRO A 232 10.18 -1.99 15.49
CA PRO A 232 8.96 -1.37 14.96
C PRO A 232 8.16 -2.27 13.98
N LEU A 233 8.81 -3.28 13.41
CA LEU A 233 8.22 -4.19 12.42
C LEU A 233 7.71 -5.51 13.03
N HIS A 234 7.44 -5.54 14.34
CA HIS A 234 7.09 -6.78 15.05
C HIS A 234 5.68 -7.30 14.78
N ASN A 235 4.79 -6.48 14.22
CA ASN A 235 3.41 -6.85 13.92
C ASN A 235 3.28 -7.49 12.53
N TRP A 236 3.58 -8.77 12.41
CA TRP A 236 3.51 -9.53 11.14
C TRP A 236 2.76 -10.87 11.24
N PHE A 237 2.29 -11.22 12.44
CA PHE A 237 1.57 -12.46 12.73
C PHE A 237 0.06 -12.20 12.82
N LYS A 238 -0.77 -13.23 12.60
CA LYS A 238 -2.24 -13.12 12.53
C LYS A 238 -2.86 -12.45 13.76
N GLY A 239 -2.36 -12.79 14.95
CA GLY A 239 -2.85 -12.25 16.21
C GLY A 239 -2.52 -10.77 16.47
N ALA A 240 -1.65 -10.13 15.67
CA ALA A 240 -1.35 -8.71 15.84
C ALA A 240 -2.47 -7.83 15.28
N LEU A 241 -3.14 -8.28 14.22
CA LEU A 241 -4.30 -7.60 13.63
C LEU A 241 -5.36 -8.64 13.21
N PRO A 242 -6.13 -9.19 14.17
CA PRO A 242 -7.14 -10.20 13.89
C PRO A 242 -8.22 -9.72 12.91
N GLY A 243 -8.66 -10.59 12.01
CA GLY A 243 -9.67 -10.28 10.99
C GLY A 243 -9.10 -9.71 9.69
N SER A 244 -7.90 -9.15 9.72
CA SER A 244 -7.26 -8.55 8.55
C SER A 244 -6.47 -9.57 7.71
N ALA A 245 -6.22 -9.25 6.44
CA ALA A 245 -5.24 -9.96 5.63
C ALA A 245 -3.85 -9.87 6.29
N SER A 246 -3.03 -10.92 6.18
CA SER A 246 -1.63 -10.89 6.66
C SER A 246 -0.63 -10.49 5.58
N THR A 247 -1.10 -10.34 4.34
CA THR A 247 -0.30 -9.95 3.18
C THR A 247 -1.04 -8.90 2.37
N ASN A 248 -0.29 -8.10 1.61
CA ASN A 248 -0.81 -7.08 0.71
C ASN A 248 -1.10 -7.65 -0.70
N ASN A 249 -1.56 -8.91 -0.80
CA ASN A 249 -1.77 -9.59 -2.08
C ASN A 249 -2.70 -8.82 -3.01
N GLY A 250 -3.69 -8.09 -2.47
CA GLY A 250 -4.57 -7.24 -3.27
C GLY A 250 -3.80 -6.16 -4.03
N LEU A 251 -2.80 -5.54 -3.40
CA LEU A 251 -1.98 -4.50 -4.05
C LEU A 251 -1.05 -5.11 -5.09
N GLU A 252 -0.47 -6.28 -4.80
CA GLU A 252 0.33 -7.02 -5.78
C GLU A 252 -0.49 -7.41 -7.02
N SER A 253 -1.74 -7.86 -6.82
CA SER A 253 -2.68 -8.14 -7.92
C SER A 253 -3.03 -6.87 -8.68
N LEU A 254 -3.28 -5.75 -7.99
CA LEU A 254 -3.52 -4.44 -8.61
C LEU A 254 -2.33 -4.00 -9.46
N HIS A 255 -1.11 -4.07 -8.92
CA HIS A 255 0.13 -3.75 -9.64
C HIS A 255 0.34 -4.66 -10.84
N GLY A 256 0.01 -5.94 -10.69
CA GLY A 256 -0.05 -6.90 -11.78
C GLY A 256 -0.95 -6.38 -12.90
N ARG A 257 -2.18 -5.98 -12.57
CA ARG A 257 -3.16 -5.43 -13.54
C ARG A 257 -2.67 -4.13 -14.18
N ILE A 258 -2.09 -3.20 -13.41
CA ILE A 258 -1.47 -1.97 -13.94
C ILE A 258 -0.44 -2.33 -15.01
N LYS A 259 0.44 -3.29 -14.71
CA LYS A 259 1.50 -3.72 -15.63
C LYS A 259 0.95 -4.50 -16.83
N THR A 260 -0.06 -5.34 -16.68
CA THR A 260 -0.53 -6.20 -17.78
C THR A 260 -1.60 -5.58 -18.66
N HIS A 261 -2.49 -4.76 -18.10
CA HIS A 261 -3.66 -4.23 -18.83
C HIS A 261 -3.56 -2.74 -19.16
N TYR A 262 -2.90 -1.94 -18.30
CA TYR A 262 -2.82 -0.49 -18.52
C TYR A 262 -1.53 -0.11 -19.25
N THR A 263 -0.36 -0.53 -18.77
CA THR A 263 0.92 -0.17 -19.40
C THR A 263 1.43 -1.20 -20.40
N LEU A 264 0.80 -2.38 -20.46
CA LEU A 264 1.24 -3.51 -21.31
C LEU A 264 2.74 -3.85 -21.10
N ARG A 265 3.22 -3.70 -19.86
CA ARG A 265 4.61 -3.86 -19.41
C ARG A 265 5.61 -2.95 -20.13
N ARG A 266 5.13 -1.86 -20.73
CA ARG A 266 5.97 -0.83 -21.33
C ARG A 266 6.22 0.29 -20.32
N ARG A 267 7.41 0.89 -20.43
CA ARG A 267 7.70 2.14 -19.75
C ARG A 267 7.09 3.28 -20.56
N MET A 268 6.63 4.32 -19.87
CA MET A 268 5.97 5.47 -20.45
C MET A 268 6.66 6.76 -19.99
N LEU A 269 6.51 7.84 -20.75
CA LEU A 269 6.87 9.17 -20.27
C LEU A 269 5.94 9.56 -19.13
N ILE A 270 6.45 10.34 -18.18
CA ILE A 270 5.69 10.75 -16.98
C ILE A 270 4.33 11.38 -17.33
N LYS A 271 4.28 12.28 -18.31
CA LYS A 271 3.03 12.92 -18.81
C LYS A 271 2.01 11.88 -19.28
N SER A 272 2.45 10.91 -20.07
CA SER A 272 1.58 9.84 -20.57
C SER A 272 1.09 8.93 -19.44
N PHE A 273 1.93 8.69 -18.43
CA PHE A 273 1.57 7.88 -17.28
C PHE A 273 0.55 8.59 -16.38
N ILE A 274 0.65 9.90 -16.20
CA ILE A 274 -0.35 10.68 -15.43
C ILE A 274 -1.72 10.64 -16.12
N ALA A 275 -1.76 10.84 -17.45
CA ALA A 275 -3.00 10.69 -18.21
C ALA A 275 -3.59 9.27 -18.07
N LEU A 276 -2.74 8.25 -18.04
CA LEU A 276 -3.17 6.87 -17.78
C LEU A 276 -3.68 6.67 -16.35
N CYS A 277 -3.09 7.35 -15.35
CA CYS A 277 -3.59 7.33 -13.97
C CYS A 277 -5.01 7.86 -13.88
N SER A 278 -5.34 8.91 -14.61
CA SER A 278 -6.71 9.42 -14.66
C SER A 278 -7.69 8.34 -15.15
N ARG A 279 -7.35 7.65 -16.24
CA ARG A 279 -8.17 6.53 -16.74
C ARG A 279 -8.28 5.38 -15.72
N MET A 280 -7.17 4.98 -15.10
CA MET A 280 -7.16 3.92 -14.09
C MET A 280 -8.09 4.26 -12.91
N LEU A 281 -7.99 5.48 -12.39
CA LEU A 281 -8.78 5.93 -11.24
C LEU A 281 -10.27 6.05 -11.57
N THR A 282 -10.63 6.51 -12.78
CA THR A 282 -12.02 6.48 -13.25
C THR A 282 -12.54 5.05 -13.35
N ASP A 283 -11.77 4.11 -13.93
CA ASP A 283 -12.17 2.70 -14.02
C ASP A 283 -12.39 2.08 -12.63
N TRP A 284 -11.45 2.30 -11.69
CA TRP A 284 -11.57 1.79 -10.32
C TRP A 284 -12.78 2.38 -9.61
N SER A 285 -13.02 3.68 -9.78
CA SER A 285 -14.19 4.37 -9.24
C SER A 285 -15.51 3.82 -9.77
N ARG A 286 -15.56 3.33 -11.02
CA ARG A 286 -16.76 2.72 -11.60
C ARG A 286 -16.95 1.25 -11.20
N GLN A 287 -15.87 0.47 -11.18
CA GLN A 287 -15.90 -0.94 -10.74
C GLN A 287 -16.46 -1.09 -9.33
N GLU A 288 -16.12 -0.18 -8.41
CA GLU A 288 -16.67 -0.16 -7.05
C GLU A 288 -18.21 -0.05 -6.98
N VAL A 289 -18.86 0.53 -8.00
CA VAL A 289 -20.33 0.58 -8.07
C VAL A 289 -20.89 -0.75 -8.54
N GLU A 290 -20.28 -1.33 -9.56
CA GLU A 290 -20.71 -2.59 -10.17
C GLU A 290 -20.58 -3.75 -9.18
N ASP A 291 -19.42 -3.88 -8.51
CA ASP A 291 -19.17 -4.95 -7.54
C ASP A 291 -20.18 -4.94 -6.38
N ARG A 292 -20.61 -3.75 -5.92
CA ARG A 292 -21.63 -3.61 -4.88
C ARG A 292 -23.05 -3.94 -5.35
N GLN A 293 -23.38 -3.67 -6.61
CA GLN A 293 -24.66 -4.11 -7.18
C GLN A 293 -24.73 -5.64 -7.24
N PHE A 294 -23.60 -6.30 -7.50
CA PHE A 294 -23.51 -7.76 -7.45
C PHE A 294 -23.58 -8.33 -6.02
N GLU A 295 -22.93 -7.70 -5.03
CA GLU A 295 -22.98 -8.15 -3.62
C GLU A 295 -24.35 -7.93 -2.95
N SER A 296 -25.09 -6.89 -3.36
CA SER A 296 -26.45 -6.62 -2.87
C SER A 296 -27.55 -7.44 -3.57
N SER A 297 -27.21 -8.15 -4.64
CA SER A 297 -28.13 -9.05 -5.33
C SER A 297 -28.27 -10.36 -4.55
N PRO A 298 -29.50 -10.88 -4.30
CA PRO A 298 -29.67 -12.14 -3.60
C PRO A 298 -28.93 -13.27 -4.32
N PRO A 299 -28.25 -14.18 -3.60
CA PRO A 299 -27.52 -15.27 -4.23
C PRO A 299 -28.47 -16.08 -5.10
N ARG A 300 -28.07 -16.36 -6.35
CA ARG A 300 -28.88 -17.19 -7.25
C ARG A 300 -29.24 -18.50 -6.54
N PRO A 301 -30.52 -18.88 -6.48
CA PRO A 301 -30.91 -20.12 -5.86
C PRO A 301 -30.16 -21.25 -6.55
N LYS A 302 -29.40 -22.02 -5.76
CA LYS A 302 -28.75 -23.23 -6.25
C LYS A 302 -29.87 -24.16 -6.73
N THR A 303 -29.99 -24.33 -8.03
CA THR A 303 -30.83 -25.36 -8.61
C THR A 303 -30.29 -26.70 -8.13
N ARG A 304 -30.95 -27.27 -7.12
CA ARG A 304 -30.82 -28.69 -6.81
C ARG A 304 -31.33 -29.44 -8.04
N HIS A 305 -30.42 -29.95 -8.87
CA HIS A 305 -30.76 -31.09 -9.70
C HIS A 305 -30.88 -32.28 -8.75
N GLY A 306 -32.13 -32.72 -8.57
CA GLY A 306 -32.49 -33.85 -7.74
C GLY A 306 -32.23 -35.17 -8.45
N SER A 307 -31.99 -36.17 -7.60
CA SER A 307 -32.17 -37.63 -7.76
C SER A 307 -31.49 -38.30 -8.95
#